data_AF-A0A0T6ZYP4-F1
#
_entry.id   AF-A0A0T6ZYP4-F1
#
_cell.length_a   1.000
_cell.length_b   1.000
_cell.length_c   1.000
_cell.angle_alpha   90.00
_cell.angle_beta   90.00
_cell.angle_gamma   90.00
#
_symmetry.space_group_name_H-M   'P 1'
#
loop_
_entity.id
_entity.type
_entity.pdbx_description
1 polymer ?
#
loop_
_entity_poly.entity_id
_entity_poly.type
_entity_poly.pdbx_seq_one_letter_code
_entity_poly.pdbx_strand_id
1 'polypeptide(L)'
;MVEHLEEEKYQKMSEIDKLKVQIANKEGDSSILSQKLEKLQNELASVDEKLADKKDKLAVADQQLDELNKDMEFVKERTETLRQDAMQLSREAQTGAGTLIKTAMLESMVTDYRSKMASLPPEIKVAFDGSPLETIAEHTAEVLHCATLLYLGYIDQATTFAEGQGGGGGGSNGMKWGRNEDEDDRRWAHRCLAMANRMMRPKGSKSRKR
;
A
#
# COMPACT_ATOMS: atom_id res chain seq x y z
N MET A 1 31.04 16.83 32.69
CA MET A 1 30.98 16.11 33.98
C MET A 1 32.04 15.01 34.07
N VAL A 2 32.13 14.09 33.10
CA VAL A 2 33.24 13.11 33.03
C VAL A 2 34.58 13.81 32.79
N GLU A 3 34.65 14.70 31.79
CA GLU A 3 35.87 15.50 31.50
C GLU A 3 36.40 16.24 32.73
N HIS A 4 35.52 16.90 33.49
CA HIS A 4 35.91 17.59 34.73
C HIS A 4 36.51 16.64 35.79
N LEU A 5 35.94 15.43 35.93
CA LEU A 5 36.47 14.43 36.87
C LEU A 5 37.80 13.84 36.37
N GLU A 6 38.00 13.70 35.05
CA GLU A 6 39.28 13.28 34.47
C GLU A 6 40.38 14.33 34.69
N GLU A 7 40.02 15.61 34.58
CA GLU A 7 40.92 16.72 34.86
C GLU A 7 41.27 16.79 36.37
N GLU A 8 40.27 16.61 37.25
CA GLU A 8 40.48 16.51 38.70
C GLU A 8 41.39 15.33 39.08
N LYS A 9 41.17 14.16 38.47
CA LYS A 9 42.03 12.98 38.64
C LYS A 9 43.48 13.29 38.27
N TYR A 10 43.68 13.90 37.09
CA TYR A 10 45.01 14.26 36.60
C TYR A 10 45.74 15.24 37.54
N GLN A 11 45.03 16.26 38.03
CA GLN A 11 45.58 17.22 38.97
C GLN A 11 46.00 16.57 40.29
N LYS A 12 45.15 15.69 40.87
CA LYS A 12 45.45 14.97 42.11
C LYS A 12 46.62 13.99 41.96
N MET A 13 46.70 13.26 40.84
CA MET A 13 47.85 12.40 40.54
C MET A 13 49.16 13.20 40.48
N SER A 14 49.15 14.35 39.79
CA SER A 14 50.32 15.22 39.71
C SER A 14 50.76 15.74 41.09
N GLU A 15 49.81 16.08 41.97
CA GLU A 15 50.11 16.54 43.33
C GLU A 15 50.66 15.40 44.23
N ILE A 16 50.12 14.19 44.10
CA ILE A 16 50.63 12.98 44.76
C ILE A 16 52.08 12.70 44.36
N ASP A 17 52.41 12.79 43.07
CA ASP A 17 53.77 12.54 42.59
C ASP A 17 54.75 13.57 43.12
N LYS A 18 54.36 14.86 43.18
CA LYS A 18 55.17 15.91 43.80
C LYS A 18 55.42 15.64 45.29
N LEU A 19 54.40 15.23 46.05
CA LEU A 19 54.54 14.91 47.47
C LEU A 19 55.45 13.69 47.71
N LYS A 20 55.36 12.65 46.87
CA LYS A 20 56.26 11.48 46.95
C LYS A 20 57.73 11.87 46.76
N VAL A 21 58.01 12.77 45.82
CA VAL A 21 59.37 13.29 45.59
C VAL A 21 59.86 14.09 46.81
N GLN A 22 59.04 14.99 47.37
CA GLN A 22 59.40 15.77 48.57
C GLN A 22 59.70 14.87 49.77
N ILE A 23 58.88 13.84 50.00
CA ILE A 23 59.08 12.85 51.07
C ILE A 23 60.40 12.08 50.85
N ALA A 24 60.69 11.64 49.62
CA ALA A 24 61.92 10.92 49.29
C ALA A 24 63.18 11.77 49.52
N ASN A 25 63.11 13.07 49.20
CA ASN A 25 64.20 14.03 49.40
C ASN A 25 64.30 14.55 50.84
N LYS A 26 63.38 14.16 51.73
CA LYS A 26 63.27 14.66 53.11
C LYS A 26 63.07 16.18 53.20
N GLU A 27 62.38 16.76 52.21
CA GLU A 27 62.09 18.18 52.12
C GLU A 27 60.79 18.52 52.89
N GLY A 28 60.92 18.92 54.16
CA GLY A 28 59.80 19.37 55.00
C GLY A 28 59.40 18.40 56.12
N ASP A 29 58.27 18.66 56.77
CA ASP A 29 57.77 17.82 57.86
C ASP A 29 57.14 16.53 57.31
N SER A 30 57.83 15.41 57.55
CA SER A 30 57.43 14.08 57.08
C SER A 30 56.04 13.66 57.54
N SER A 31 55.60 14.11 58.73
CA SER A 31 54.29 13.74 59.28
C SER A 31 53.17 14.44 58.49
N ILE A 32 53.34 15.75 58.26
CA ILE A 32 52.37 16.58 57.52
C ILE A 32 52.28 16.13 56.05
N LEU A 33 53.42 15.87 55.41
CA LEU A 33 53.44 15.40 54.01
C LEU A 33 52.76 14.04 53.86
N SER A 34 52.97 13.13 54.81
CA SER A 34 52.35 11.80 54.80
C SER A 34 50.83 11.88 54.98
N GLN A 35 50.33 12.74 55.89
CA GLN A 35 48.89 12.96 56.05
C GLN A 35 48.25 13.57 54.81
N LYS A 36 48.91 14.54 54.17
CA LYS A 36 48.40 15.15 52.93
C LYS A 36 48.38 14.14 51.77
N LEU A 37 49.41 13.30 51.67
CA LEU A 37 49.49 12.22 50.70
C LEU A 37 48.33 11.23 50.88
N GLU A 38 48.08 10.76 52.10
CA GLU A 38 47.00 9.84 52.43
C GLU A 38 45.63 10.45 52.07
N LYS A 39 45.41 11.72 52.42
CA LYS A 39 44.17 12.43 52.07
C LYS A 39 43.96 12.51 50.56
N LEU A 40 45.00 12.89 49.80
CA LEU A 40 44.92 12.97 48.34
C LEU A 40 44.71 11.59 47.69
N GLN A 41 45.30 10.54 48.25
CA GLN A 41 45.08 9.16 47.78
C GLN A 41 43.62 8.72 47.99
N ASN A 42 43.03 9.04 49.15
CA ASN A 42 41.63 8.75 49.42
C ASN A 42 40.68 9.56 48.51
N GLU A 43 40.99 10.83 48.28
CA GLU A 43 40.22 11.67 47.34
C GLU A 43 40.35 11.16 45.90
N LEU A 44 41.54 10.76 45.45
CA LEU A 44 41.78 10.17 44.14
C LEU A 44 40.95 8.88 43.95
N ALA A 45 40.93 8.00 44.95
CA ALA A 45 40.12 6.79 44.92
C ALA A 45 38.63 7.09 44.77
N SER A 46 38.12 8.12 45.46
CA SER A 46 36.73 8.56 45.31
C SER A 46 36.43 9.15 43.93
N VAL A 47 37.37 9.91 43.34
CA VAL A 47 37.23 10.43 41.97
C VAL A 47 37.22 9.29 40.95
N ASP A 48 38.08 8.28 41.13
CA ASP A 48 38.13 7.10 40.28
C ASP A 48 36.83 6.29 40.31
N GLU A 49 36.25 6.08 41.50
CA GLU A 49 34.97 5.41 41.67
C GLU A 49 33.83 6.17 40.95
N LYS A 50 33.79 7.50 41.11
CA LYS A 50 32.80 8.34 40.41
C LYS A 50 33.00 8.32 38.90
N LEU A 51 34.24 8.32 38.41
CA LEU A 51 34.52 8.22 36.98
C LEU A 51 34.03 6.89 36.40
N ALA A 52 34.29 5.79 37.09
CA ALA A 52 33.83 4.47 36.69
C ALA A 52 32.29 4.44 36.59
N ASP A 53 31.59 4.84 37.66
CA ASP A 53 30.13 4.90 37.69
C ASP A 53 29.54 5.77 36.57
N LYS A 54 30.14 6.94 36.30
CA LYS A 54 29.67 7.83 35.24
C LYS A 54 29.94 7.29 33.85
N LYS A 55 31.08 6.63 33.61
CA LYS A 55 31.40 6.00 32.33
C LYS A 55 30.47 4.82 32.05
N ASP A 56 30.18 4.00 33.05
CA ASP A 56 29.23 2.89 32.91
C ASP A 56 27.82 3.39 32.59
N LYS A 57 27.35 4.42 33.30
CA LYS A 57 26.05 5.05 33.02
C LYS A 57 25.98 5.67 31.63
N LEU A 58 27.07 6.27 31.16
CA LEU A 58 27.15 6.84 29.81
C LEU A 58 27.03 5.72 28.76
N ALA A 59 27.77 4.62 28.93
CA ALA A 59 27.72 3.48 28.01
C ALA A 59 26.31 2.87 27.93
N VAL A 60 25.62 2.73 29.06
CA VAL A 60 24.22 2.28 29.09
C VAL A 60 23.29 3.26 28.37
N ALA A 61 23.46 4.58 28.60
CA ALA A 61 22.65 5.59 27.93
C ALA A 61 22.87 5.62 26.42
N ASP A 62 24.12 5.48 25.97
CA ASP A 62 24.47 5.41 24.55
C ASP A 62 23.86 4.17 23.88
N GLN A 63 23.89 3.02 24.55
CA GLN A 63 23.22 1.82 24.06
C GLN A 63 21.70 2.01 23.96
N GLN A 64 21.06 2.58 24.99
CA GLN A 64 19.63 2.85 24.98
C GLN A 64 19.23 3.84 23.89
N LEU A 65 20.09 4.83 23.59
CA LEU A 65 19.86 5.79 22.53
C LEU A 65 19.94 5.13 21.15
N ASP A 66 20.90 4.21 20.94
CA ASP A 66 21.01 3.43 19.71
C ASP A 66 19.78 2.53 19.49
N GLU A 67 19.31 1.84 20.55
CA GLU A 67 18.09 1.04 20.52
C GLU A 67 16.85 1.89 20.20
N LEU A 68 16.70 3.03 20.87
CA LEU A 68 15.56 3.93 20.63
C LEU A 68 15.55 4.51 19.21
N ASN A 69 16.74 4.79 18.64
CA ASN A 69 16.84 5.25 17.26
C ASN A 69 16.40 4.17 16.26
N LYS A 70 16.77 2.91 16.48
CA LYS A 70 16.31 1.77 15.65
C LYS A 70 14.79 1.60 15.76
N ASP A 71 14.24 1.67 16.97
CA ASP A 71 12.79 1.60 17.18
C ASP A 71 12.06 2.76 16.48
N MET A 72 12.61 3.97 16.55
CA MET A 72 12.04 5.13 15.86
C MET A 72 12.05 4.95 14.34
N GLU A 73 13.13 4.42 13.77
CA GLU A 73 13.20 4.13 12.33
C GLU A 73 12.18 3.07 11.91
N PHE A 74 12.08 1.98 12.68
CA PHE A 74 11.08 0.93 12.46
C PHE A 74 9.64 1.46 12.54
N VAL A 75 9.34 2.29 13.55
CA VAL A 75 8.00 2.89 13.69
C VAL A 75 7.69 3.84 12.53
N LYS A 76 8.67 4.62 12.06
CA LYS A 76 8.50 5.51 10.90
C LYS A 76 8.18 4.72 9.64
N GLU A 77 8.95 3.68 9.33
CA GLU A 77 8.73 2.82 8.17
C GLU A 77 7.34 2.15 8.21
N ARG A 78 6.98 1.60 9.37
CA ARG A 78 5.67 0.96 9.56
C ARG A 78 4.52 1.97 9.44
N THR A 79 4.70 3.18 9.95
CA THR A 79 3.68 4.24 9.85
C THR A 79 3.46 4.67 8.41
N GLU A 80 4.53 4.81 7.63
CA GLU A 80 4.43 5.15 6.20
C GLU A 80 3.74 4.03 5.41
N THR A 81 4.09 2.77 5.68
CA THR A 81 3.42 1.61 5.07
C THR A 81 1.92 1.60 5.37
N LEU A 82 1.55 1.74 6.65
CA LEU A 82 0.13 1.79 7.05
C LEU A 82 -0.62 2.97 6.41
N ARG A 83 0.04 4.11 6.22
CA ARG A 83 -0.53 5.26 5.52
C ARG A 83 -0.80 4.95 4.05
N GLN A 84 0.12 4.28 3.37
CA GLN A 84 -0.05 3.87 1.98
C GLN A 84 -1.17 2.85 1.82
N ASP A 85 -1.22 1.83 2.69
CA ASP A 85 -2.28 0.81 2.70
C ASP A 85 -3.66 1.45 2.90
N ALA A 86 -3.79 2.38 3.85
CA ALA A 86 -5.04 3.10 4.10
C ALA A 86 -5.49 3.91 2.87
N MET A 87 -4.55 4.55 2.15
CA MET A 87 -4.86 5.27 0.91
C MET A 87 -5.30 4.32 -0.21
N GLN A 88 -4.64 3.17 -0.35
CA GLN A 88 -5.00 2.17 -1.35
C GLN A 88 -6.39 1.60 -1.07
N LEU A 89 -6.67 1.18 0.16
CA LEU A 89 -7.98 0.68 0.56
C LEU A 89 -9.08 1.71 0.31
N SER A 90 -8.81 2.99 0.58
CA SER A 90 -9.74 4.08 0.27
C SER A 90 -10.03 4.16 -1.24
N ARG A 91 -9.00 4.11 -2.09
CA ARG A 91 -9.19 4.14 -3.56
C ARG A 91 -9.97 2.92 -4.07
N GLU A 92 -9.68 1.74 -3.54
CA GLU A 92 -10.39 0.51 -3.87
C GLU A 92 -11.87 0.61 -3.47
N ALA A 93 -12.15 1.10 -2.25
CA ALA A 93 -13.51 1.32 -1.78
C ALA A 93 -14.27 2.35 -2.64
N GLN A 94 -13.63 3.46 -3.02
CA GLN A 94 -14.23 4.47 -3.92
C GLN A 94 -14.52 3.90 -5.31
N THR A 95 -13.59 3.11 -5.87
CA THR A 95 -13.76 2.47 -7.18
C THR A 95 -14.87 1.41 -7.14
N GLY A 96 -14.94 0.62 -6.06
CA GLY A 96 -16.00 -0.35 -5.81
C GLY A 96 -17.37 0.32 -5.70
N ALA A 97 -17.50 1.37 -4.88
CA ALA A 97 -18.73 2.13 -4.73
C ALA A 97 -19.18 2.75 -6.07
N GLY A 98 -18.26 3.36 -6.83
CA GLY A 98 -18.54 3.90 -8.15
C GLY A 98 -19.02 2.84 -9.15
N THR A 99 -18.50 1.61 -9.05
CA THR A 99 -18.95 0.47 -9.88
C THR A 99 -20.37 0.04 -9.50
N LEU A 100 -20.66 -0.12 -8.20
CA LEU A 100 -22.01 -0.47 -7.72
C LEU A 100 -23.06 0.57 -8.13
N ILE A 101 -22.74 1.87 -8.01
CA ILE A 101 -23.64 2.95 -8.43
C ILE A 101 -23.92 2.89 -9.93
N LYS A 102 -22.90 2.64 -10.77
CA LYS A 102 -23.09 2.48 -12.22
C LYS A 102 -23.97 1.27 -12.55
N THR A 103 -23.80 0.16 -11.83
CA THR A 103 -24.65 -1.03 -11.99
C THR A 103 -26.09 -0.74 -11.62
N ALA A 104 -26.35 -0.14 -10.46
CA ALA A 104 -27.70 0.22 -10.03
C ALA A 104 -28.37 1.23 -10.99
N MET A 105 -27.59 2.16 -11.56
CA MET A 105 -28.07 3.09 -12.58
C MET A 105 -28.48 2.36 -13.86
N LEU A 106 -27.69 1.39 -14.33
CA LEU A 106 -28.02 0.58 -15.50
C LEU A 106 -29.29 -0.27 -15.25
N GLU A 107 -29.40 -0.91 -14.09
CA GLU A 107 -30.57 -1.69 -13.70
C GLU A 107 -31.84 -0.84 -13.66
N SER A 108 -31.74 0.38 -13.12
CA SER A 108 -32.84 1.35 -13.10
C SER A 108 -33.24 1.74 -14.53
N MET A 109 -32.28 2.04 -15.41
CA MET A 109 -32.55 2.36 -16.82
C MET A 109 -33.22 1.21 -17.58
N VAL A 110 -32.77 -0.03 -17.37
CA VAL A 110 -33.37 -1.23 -17.99
C VAL A 110 -34.79 -1.43 -17.47
N THR A 111 -35.02 -1.25 -16.18
CA THR A 111 -36.36 -1.35 -15.57
C THR A 111 -37.31 -0.30 -16.14
N ASP A 112 -36.87 0.94 -16.22
CA ASP A 112 -37.63 2.04 -16.83
C ASP A 112 -37.92 1.77 -18.31
N TYR A 113 -36.94 1.27 -19.06
CA TYR A 113 -37.11 0.89 -20.45
C TYR A 113 -38.20 -0.19 -20.57
N ARG A 114 -38.12 -1.29 -19.83
CA ARG A 114 -39.12 -2.38 -19.88
C ARG A 114 -40.53 -1.88 -19.55
N SER A 115 -40.65 -1.06 -18.50
CA SER A 115 -41.91 -0.47 -18.08
C SER A 115 -42.53 0.42 -19.17
N LYS A 116 -41.74 1.34 -19.74
CA LYS A 116 -42.21 2.23 -20.82
C LYS A 116 -42.47 1.48 -22.12
N MET A 117 -41.63 0.50 -22.46
CA MET A 117 -41.78 -0.31 -23.66
C MET A 117 -43.07 -1.14 -23.64
N ALA A 118 -43.54 -1.55 -22.45
CA ALA A 118 -44.80 -2.25 -22.31
C ALA A 118 -46.00 -1.42 -22.79
N SER A 119 -46.01 -0.10 -22.53
CA SER A 119 -47.13 0.80 -22.84
C SER A 119 -47.07 1.46 -24.22
N LEU A 120 -45.97 1.32 -24.96
CA LEU A 120 -45.85 1.87 -26.31
C LEU A 120 -46.75 1.16 -27.34
N PRO A 121 -47.27 1.87 -28.35
CA PRO A 121 -47.95 1.24 -29.49
C PRO A 121 -47.01 0.32 -30.30
N PRO A 122 -47.51 -0.79 -30.88
CA PRO A 122 -46.70 -1.73 -31.67
C PRO A 122 -45.89 -1.09 -32.80
N GLU A 123 -46.44 -0.05 -33.43
CA GLU A 123 -45.81 0.67 -34.53
C GLU A 123 -44.52 1.38 -34.09
N ILE A 124 -44.43 1.77 -32.82
CA ILE A 124 -43.25 2.40 -32.23
C ILE A 124 -42.29 1.34 -31.70
N LYS A 125 -42.79 0.23 -31.15
CA LYS A 125 -41.93 -0.87 -30.64
C LYS A 125 -41.02 -1.43 -31.73
N VAL A 126 -41.55 -1.57 -32.95
CA VAL A 126 -40.81 -2.12 -34.11
C VAL A 126 -39.51 -1.37 -34.44
N ALA A 127 -39.38 -0.10 -34.01
CA ALA A 127 -38.17 0.68 -34.19
C ALA A 127 -37.00 0.21 -33.29
N PHE A 128 -37.31 -0.52 -32.23
CA PHE A 128 -36.35 -1.07 -31.26
C PHE A 128 -36.02 -2.54 -31.52
N ASP A 129 -36.83 -3.26 -32.30
CA ASP A 129 -36.61 -4.66 -32.65
C ASP A 129 -35.22 -4.92 -33.23
N GLY A 130 -34.53 -5.89 -32.64
CA GLY A 130 -33.16 -6.29 -32.96
C GLY A 130 -32.09 -5.24 -32.66
N SER A 131 -32.43 -4.16 -31.93
CA SER A 131 -31.48 -3.15 -31.50
C SER A 131 -30.67 -3.62 -30.29
N PRO A 132 -29.44 -3.11 -30.08
CA PRO A 132 -28.69 -3.38 -28.86
C PRO A 132 -29.45 -2.97 -27.59
N LEU A 133 -30.28 -1.92 -27.67
CA LEU A 133 -31.06 -1.47 -26.52
C LEU A 133 -32.10 -2.52 -26.11
N GLU A 134 -32.81 -3.12 -27.08
CA GLU A 134 -33.74 -4.22 -26.81
C GLU A 134 -33.01 -5.44 -26.27
N THR A 135 -31.94 -5.90 -26.94
CA THR A 135 -31.19 -7.09 -26.51
C THR A 135 -30.59 -6.93 -25.10
N ILE A 136 -29.98 -5.77 -24.80
CA ILE A 136 -29.45 -5.49 -23.45
C ILE A 136 -30.60 -5.42 -22.46
N ALA A 137 -31.70 -4.74 -22.79
CA ALA A 137 -32.80 -4.60 -21.86
C ALA A 137 -33.51 -5.93 -21.58
N GLU A 138 -33.57 -6.88 -22.51
CA GLU A 138 -34.22 -8.16 -22.30
C GLU A 138 -33.29 -9.19 -21.65
N HIS A 139 -32.01 -9.20 -22.05
CA HIS A 139 -31.02 -10.23 -21.66
C HIS A 139 -29.76 -9.61 -21.02
N THR A 140 -29.94 -8.66 -20.10
CA THR A 140 -28.84 -7.86 -19.53
C THR A 140 -27.75 -8.73 -18.92
N ALA A 141 -28.12 -9.73 -18.11
CA ALA A 141 -27.18 -10.56 -17.38
C ALA A 141 -26.37 -11.45 -18.34
N GLU A 142 -27.03 -12.01 -19.34
CA GLU A 142 -26.44 -12.90 -20.33
C GLU A 142 -25.50 -12.14 -21.27
N VAL A 143 -25.91 -10.94 -21.72
CA VAL A 143 -25.05 -10.06 -22.53
C VAL A 143 -23.82 -9.63 -21.75
N LEU A 144 -23.98 -9.24 -20.47
CA LEU A 144 -22.84 -8.87 -19.62
C LEU A 144 -21.90 -10.05 -19.36
N HIS A 145 -22.43 -11.25 -19.13
CA HIS A 145 -21.63 -12.44 -18.94
C HIS A 145 -20.82 -12.79 -20.20
N CYS A 146 -21.46 -12.81 -21.37
CA CYS A 146 -20.80 -13.01 -22.65
C CYS A 146 -19.72 -11.94 -22.91
N ALA A 147 -20.02 -10.67 -22.65
CA ALA A 147 -19.06 -9.57 -22.80
C ALA A 147 -17.86 -9.72 -21.85
N THR A 148 -18.08 -10.20 -20.62
CA THR A 148 -17.02 -10.45 -19.63
C THR A 148 -16.08 -11.56 -20.09
N LEU A 149 -16.63 -12.67 -20.59
CA LEU A 149 -15.83 -13.76 -21.15
C LEU A 149 -14.98 -13.27 -22.34
N LEU A 150 -15.55 -12.45 -23.22
CA LEU A 150 -14.80 -11.82 -24.33
C LEU A 150 -13.71 -10.87 -23.84
N TYR A 151 -13.99 -10.07 -22.81
CA TYR A 151 -13.03 -9.11 -22.25
C TYR A 151 -11.81 -9.82 -21.66
N LEU A 152 -12.02 -10.97 -21.02
CA LEU A 152 -10.99 -11.83 -20.45
C LEU A 152 -10.28 -12.72 -21.49
N GLY A 153 -10.70 -12.68 -22.76
CA GLY A 153 -10.12 -13.49 -23.83
C GLY A 153 -10.63 -14.93 -23.92
N TYR A 154 -11.67 -15.30 -23.16
CA TYR A 154 -12.30 -16.61 -23.20
C TYR A 154 -13.31 -16.74 -24.36
N ILE A 155 -12.82 -16.62 -25.59
CA ILE A 155 -13.64 -16.54 -26.81
C ILE A 155 -14.51 -17.80 -27.00
N ASP A 156 -13.94 -18.97 -26.81
CA ASP A 156 -14.65 -20.24 -27.00
C ASP A 156 -15.76 -20.41 -25.97
N GLN A 157 -15.51 -20.01 -24.72
CA GLN A 157 -16.52 -20.03 -23.66
C GLN A 157 -17.63 -19.01 -23.93
N ALA A 158 -17.27 -17.79 -24.36
CA ALA A 158 -18.24 -16.78 -24.75
C ALA A 158 -19.14 -17.25 -25.90
N THR A 159 -18.56 -17.95 -26.88
CA THR A 159 -19.28 -18.53 -28.02
C THR A 159 -20.20 -19.65 -27.60
N THR A 160 -19.69 -20.60 -26.82
CA THR A 160 -20.47 -21.73 -26.30
C THR A 160 -21.64 -21.24 -25.44
N PHE A 161 -21.39 -20.25 -24.58
CA PHE A 161 -22.42 -19.63 -23.76
C PHE A 161 -23.51 -18.97 -24.62
N ALA A 162 -23.12 -18.14 -25.59
CA ALA A 162 -24.07 -17.45 -26.46
C ALA A 162 -24.94 -18.42 -27.27
N GLU A 163 -24.35 -19.50 -27.80
CA GLU A 163 -25.11 -20.55 -28.48
C GLU A 163 -26.08 -21.28 -27.55
N GLY A 164 -25.66 -21.54 -26.30
CA GLY A 164 -26.52 -22.13 -25.26
C GLY A 164 -27.74 -21.26 -24.90
N GLN A 165 -27.66 -19.95 -25.09
CA GLN A 165 -28.77 -19.00 -24.88
C GLN A 165 -29.65 -18.82 -26.13
N GLY A 166 -29.52 -19.70 -27.14
CA GLY A 166 -30.26 -19.60 -28.41
C GLY A 166 -29.68 -18.57 -29.40
N GLY A 167 -28.52 -18.00 -29.07
CA GLY A 167 -27.80 -17.02 -29.87
C GLY A 167 -27.12 -17.59 -31.11
N GLY A 168 -26.70 -16.68 -31.97
CA GLY A 168 -26.11 -16.89 -33.27
C GLY A 168 -24.82 -17.71 -33.29
N GLY A 169 -24.09 -17.74 -32.17
CA GLY A 169 -22.65 -17.99 -32.19
C GLY A 169 -21.93 -16.88 -32.97
N GLY A 170 -20.71 -16.53 -32.58
CA GLY A 170 -19.91 -15.57 -33.34
C GLY A 170 -19.64 -16.12 -34.75
N GLY A 171 -20.45 -15.73 -35.73
CA GLY A 171 -20.33 -16.19 -37.12
C GLY A 171 -18.88 -16.17 -37.59
N SER A 172 -18.41 -17.37 -37.91
CA SER A 172 -17.03 -17.81 -38.10
C SER A 172 -16.24 -17.15 -39.23
N ASN A 173 -14.92 -17.32 -39.13
CA ASN A 173 -13.89 -17.39 -40.19
C ASN A 173 -13.14 -16.10 -40.55
N GLY A 174 -11.98 -15.89 -39.90
CA GLY A 174 -10.85 -15.12 -40.46
C GLY A 174 -10.44 -13.83 -39.74
N MET A 175 -11.25 -13.27 -38.84
CA MET A 175 -10.88 -12.06 -38.12
C MET A 175 -10.15 -12.40 -36.82
N LYS A 176 -8.93 -11.91 -36.62
CA LYS A 176 -8.20 -11.99 -35.34
C LYS A 176 -8.98 -11.22 -34.29
N TRP A 177 -9.85 -11.89 -33.53
CA TRP A 177 -10.47 -11.30 -32.36
C TRP A 177 -9.43 -11.25 -31.23
N GLY A 178 -9.35 -10.09 -30.56
CA GLY A 178 -8.35 -9.81 -29.54
C GLY A 178 -8.26 -8.30 -29.26
N ARG A 179 -7.64 -7.98 -28.13
CA ARG A 179 -7.34 -6.62 -27.71
C ARG A 179 -6.11 -6.10 -28.47
N ASN A 180 -6.16 -4.86 -28.96
CA ASN A 180 -4.98 -4.24 -29.58
C ASN A 180 -4.02 -3.72 -28.50
N GLU A 181 -2.72 -3.68 -28.80
CA GLU A 181 -1.69 -3.24 -27.84
C GLU A 181 -1.89 -1.80 -27.34
N ASP A 182 -2.45 -0.93 -28.19
CA ASP A 182 -2.71 0.48 -27.93
C ASP A 182 -4.16 0.79 -27.50
N GLU A 183 -4.99 -0.23 -27.32
CA GLU A 183 -6.40 -0.06 -26.97
C GLU A 183 -6.63 0.06 -25.45
N ASP A 184 -7.23 1.17 -25.03
CA ASP A 184 -7.63 1.39 -23.65
C ASP A 184 -8.75 0.43 -23.19
N ASP A 185 -8.86 0.22 -21.87
CA ASP A 185 -9.81 -0.72 -21.27
C ASP A 185 -11.27 -0.42 -21.64
N ARG A 186 -11.61 0.86 -21.79
CA ARG A 186 -12.98 1.28 -22.06
C ARG A 186 -13.38 0.96 -23.49
N ARG A 187 -12.50 1.23 -24.46
CA ARG A 187 -12.68 0.88 -25.87
C ARG A 187 -12.74 -0.62 -26.05
N TRP A 188 -11.86 -1.36 -25.37
CA TRP A 188 -11.89 -2.81 -25.38
C TRP A 188 -13.22 -3.36 -24.83
N ALA A 189 -13.66 -2.89 -23.66
CA ALA A 189 -14.95 -3.27 -23.08
C ALA A 189 -16.14 -2.96 -24.00
N HIS A 190 -16.13 -1.80 -24.68
CA HIS A 190 -17.16 -1.45 -25.66
C HIS A 190 -17.21 -2.42 -26.84
N ARG A 191 -16.06 -2.86 -27.37
CA ARG A 191 -16.00 -3.87 -28.44
C ARG A 191 -16.53 -5.22 -27.95
N CYS A 192 -16.14 -5.66 -26.76
CA CYS A 192 -16.63 -6.89 -26.15
C CYS A 192 -18.15 -6.85 -25.99
N LEU A 193 -18.71 -5.75 -25.50
CA LEU A 193 -20.16 -5.57 -25.36
C LEU A 193 -20.88 -5.57 -26.72
N ALA A 194 -20.32 -4.91 -27.73
CA ALA A 194 -20.90 -4.92 -29.08
C ALA A 194 -20.90 -6.32 -29.70
N MET A 195 -19.82 -7.08 -29.51
CA MET A 195 -19.74 -8.46 -29.97
C MET A 195 -20.68 -9.38 -29.18
N ALA A 196 -20.74 -9.28 -27.86
CA ALA A 196 -21.68 -10.03 -27.02
C ALA A 196 -23.12 -9.81 -27.47
N ASN A 197 -23.54 -8.56 -27.68
CA ASN A 197 -24.85 -8.23 -28.21
C ASN A 197 -25.14 -8.90 -29.56
N ARG A 198 -24.15 -8.97 -30.45
CA ARG A 198 -24.28 -9.66 -31.73
C ARG A 198 -24.41 -11.18 -31.54
N MET A 199 -23.61 -11.76 -30.67
CA MET A 199 -23.59 -13.21 -30.42
C MET A 199 -24.86 -13.71 -29.74
N MET A 200 -25.45 -12.89 -28.87
CA MET A 200 -26.68 -13.20 -28.12
C MET A 200 -27.97 -13.10 -28.96
N ARG A 201 -27.91 -12.58 -30.19
CA ARG A 201 -29.08 -12.50 -31.06
C ARG A 201 -29.47 -13.87 -31.63
N PRO A 202 -30.76 -14.20 -31.75
CA PRO A 202 -31.21 -15.47 -32.31
C PRO A 202 -30.66 -15.73 -33.72
N LYS A 203 -30.31 -17.01 -34.00
CA LYS A 203 -29.90 -17.50 -35.34
C LYS A 203 -31.01 -17.16 -36.36
N GLY A 204 -30.71 -16.27 -37.31
CA GLY A 204 -31.62 -15.87 -38.39
C GLY A 204 -32.23 -14.48 -38.30
N SER A 205 -31.96 -13.71 -37.23
CA SER A 205 -32.34 -12.30 -37.16
C SER A 205 -31.51 -11.47 -38.15
N LYS A 206 -31.93 -11.42 -39.43
CA LYS A 206 -31.28 -10.56 -40.43
C LYS A 206 -31.37 -9.11 -39.94
N SER A 207 -30.23 -8.44 -39.84
CA SER A 207 -30.19 -6.98 -39.81
C SER A 207 -31.04 -6.48 -40.99
N ARG A 208 -32.14 -5.81 -40.68
CA ARG A 208 -32.96 -5.14 -41.69
C ARG A 208 -32.04 -4.07 -42.29
N LYS A 209 -31.65 -4.22 -43.56
CA LYS A 209 -30.85 -3.22 -44.28
C LYS A 209 -31.59 -1.88 -44.14
N ARG A 210 -30.88 -0.89 -43.59
CA ARG A 210 -31.32 0.50 -43.55
C ARG A 210 -31.58 1.03 -44.95
#